data_AF-A0A395H601-F1
#
_entry.id   AF-A0A395H601-F1
#
_cell.length_a   1.000
_cell.length_b   1.000
_cell.length_c   1.000
_cell.angle_alpha   90.00
_cell.angle_beta   90.00
_cell.angle_gamma   90.00
#
_symmetry.space_group_name_H-M   'P 1'
#
loop_
_entity.id
_entity.type
_entity.pdbx_description
1 polymer ?
#
loop_
_entity_poly.entity_id
_entity_poly.type
_entity_poly.pdbx_seq_one_letter_code
_entity_poly.pdbx_strand_id
1 'polypeptide(L)'
;MTSRFQVKFALGAVGLLGLLGTYGRGALDGSTDLLFRAVDRDTPYVFPGTLFTLRQTFTGIWFPIDYLLNVLVVFWFEAVDGSHPSAAAISLYFLGQLLPCLVLIYSTSVRGDRPTPDLGWMILPAILLGYFIPGVIMALPSSLVGNPFQQYAIAIWNLYPLLVFACETPSTAKPKTTPAPTEAIITNHLRAVRVTNTLALIIGSVIHLFILGVSLATVLFPSIFQPIYVAELSPSTLFFPPVSMPPKAVVPGDGVASLLLWDQFAGYLLVMIVTIVEVQRALMSVKASQSLWSVVVMAVVATLLLGPGSACLLGSWVRDEVLFGGWIQDSKRDTKSSTAVEKKHKS
;
A
#
# COMPACT_ATOMS: atom_id res chain seq x y z
N MET A 1 -3.11 28.45 14.49
CA MET A 1 -4.43 27.78 14.41
C MET A 1 -4.84 27.45 12.97
N THR A 2 -4.47 28.26 11.97
CA THR A 2 -4.81 28.08 10.55
C THR A 2 -4.36 26.74 9.91
N SER A 3 -3.24 26.14 10.35
CA SER A 3 -2.70 24.92 9.69
C SER A 3 -3.43 23.62 10.00
N ARG A 4 -3.98 23.44 11.22
CA ARG A 4 -4.67 22.18 11.59
C ARG A 4 -6.01 22.04 10.88
N PHE A 5 -6.74 23.14 10.73
CA PHE A 5 -8.01 23.16 10.02
C PHE A 5 -7.80 22.85 8.53
N GLN A 6 -6.81 23.48 7.89
CA GLN A 6 -6.47 23.22 6.49
C GLN A 6 -6.13 21.75 6.22
N VAL A 7 -5.32 21.11 7.09
CA VAL A 7 -4.98 19.69 6.94
C VAL A 7 -6.22 18.81 7.11
N LYS A 8 -7.05 19.03 8.12
CA LYS A 8 -8.29 18.26 8.31
C LYS A 8 -9.24 18.40 7.13
N PHE A 9 -9.39 19.63 6.60
CA PHE A 9 -10.20 19.89 5.42
C PHE A 9 -9.64 19.15 4.19
N ALA A 10 -8.32 19.22 3.95
CA ALA A 10 -7.69 18.50 2.85
C ALA A 10 -7.90 16.98 2.95
N LEU A 11 -7.74 16.40 4.15
CA LEU A 11 -8.00 14.98 4.38
C LEU A 11 -9.48 14.62 4.14
N GLY A 12 -10.42 15.46 4.59
CA GLY A 12 -11.84 15.27 4.33
C GLY A 12 -12.19 15.36 2.84
N ALA A 13 -11.59 16.31 2.12
CA ALA A 13 -11.77 16.47 0.67
C ALA A 13 -11.22 15.26 -0.11
N VAL A 14 -10.03 14.76 0.25
CA VAL A 14 -9.44 13.56 -0.36
C VAL A 14 -10.29 12.32 -0.04
N GLY A 15 -10.80 12.19 1.18
CA GLY A 15 -11.70 11.10 1.56
C GLY A 15 -13.01 11.11 0.76
N LEU A 16 -13.62 12.29 0.58
CA LEU A 16 -14.82 12.44 -0.24
C LEU A 16 -14.53 12.13 -1.73
N LEU A 17 -13.41 12.63 -2.25
CA LEU A 17 -12.97 12.34 -3.61
C LEU A 17 -12.76 10.84 -3.83
N GLY A 18 -12.11 10.16 -2.88
CA GLY A 18 -11.94 8.71 -2.90
C GLY A 18 -13.28 7.97 -2.88
N LEU A 19 -14.18 8.33 -1.97
CA LEU A 19 -15.51 7.72 -1.89
C LEU A 19 -16.29 7.85 -3.23
N LEU A 20 -16.30 9.04 -3.82
CA LEU A 20 -16.98 9.31 -5.08
C LEU A 20 -16.27 8.63 -6.28
N GLY A 21 -14.94 8.62 -6.29
CA GLY A 21 -14.14 7.98 -7.33
C GLY A 21 -14.30 6.46 -7.33
N THR A 22 -14.21 5.83 -6.15
CA THR A 22 -14.26 4.38 -5.97
C THR A 22 -15.67 3.84 -6.14
N TYR A 23 -16.65 4.37 -5.39
CA TYR A 23 -18.02 3.82 -5.39
C TYR A 23 -18.97 4.57 -6.32
N GLY A 24 -18.82 5.89 -6.44
CA GLY A 24 -19.67 6.69 -7.31
C GLY A 24 -19.51 6.29 -8.77
N ARG A 25 -18.28 5.99 -9.23
CA ARG A 25 -18.06 5.54 -10.62
C ARG A 25 -18.64 4.16 -10.89
N GLY A 26 -18.44 3.21 -9.97
CA GLY A 26 -19.02 1.87 -10.10
C GLY A 26 -20.57 1.87 -10.15
N ALA A 27 -21.19 2.85 -9.49
CA ALA A 27 -22.62 3.08 -9.60
C ALA A 27 -23.02 3.70 -10.95
N LEU A 28 -22.19 4.58 -11.53
CA LEU A 28 -22.46 5.25 -12.80
C LEU A 28 -22.26 4.33 -14.01
N ASP A 29 -21.21 3.52 -14.04
CA ASP A 29 -20.99 2.52 -15.11
C ASP A 29 -21.88 1.29 -14.99
N GLY A 30 -22.39 0.99 -13.80
CA GLY A 30 -23.25 -0.16 -13.52
C GLY A 30 -22.50 -1.42 -13.09
N SER A 31 -21.16 -1.38 -12.98
CA SER A 31 -20.35 -2.51 -12.49
C SER A 31 -20.75 -2.95 -11.08
N THR A 32 -21.15 -2.00 -10.22
CA THR A 32 -21.64 -2.32 -8.87
C THR A 32 -22.96 -3.10 -8.90
N ASP A 33 -23.88 -2.77 -9.81
CA ASP A 33 -25.13 -3.51 -9.99
C ASP A 33 -24.86 -4.92 -10.55
N LEU A 34 -23.95 -5.04 -11.53
CA LEU A 34 -23.52 -6.34 -12.04
C LEU A 34 -22.88 -7.21 -10.96
N LEU A 35 -22.06 -6.62 -10.08
CA LEU A 35 -21.44 -7.32 -8.95
C LEU A 35 -22.49 -7.87 -7.97
N PHE A 36 -23.53 -7.09 -7.65
CA PHE A 36 -24.60 -7.56 -6.77
C PHE A 36 -25.50 -8.61 -7.42
N ARG A 37 -25.73 -8.52 -8.73
CA ARG A 37 -26.45 -9.57 -9.48
C ARG A 37 -25.65 -10.86 -9.57
N ALA A 38 -24.32 -10.78 -9.67
CA ALA A 38 -23.44 -11.95 -9.74
C ALA A 38 -23.46 -12.78 -8.43
N VAL A 39 -23.76 -12.16 -7.30
CA VAL A 39 -23.87 -12.85 -6.00
C VAL A 39 -25.29 -13.24 -5.63
N ASP A 40 -26.26 -13.01 -6.53
CA ASP A 40 -27.63 -13.46 -6.32
C ASP A 40 -27.69 -14.99 -6.26
N ARG A 41 -28.41 -15.51 -5.27
CA ARG A 41 -28.43 -16.93 -4.95
C ARG A 41 -29.27 -17.73 -5.94
N ASP A 42 -30.27 -17.09 -6.54
CA ASP A 42 -31.25 -17.76 -7.41
C ASP A 42 -30.67 -18.06 -8.79
N THR A 43 -29.58 -17.39 -9.18
CA THR A 43 -28.92 -17.56 -10.48
C THR A 43 -27.44 -17.90 -10.31
N PRO A 44 -26.99 -19.10 -10.71
CA PRO A 44 -25.56 -19.42 -10.72
C PRO A 44 -24.78 -18.46 -11.62
N TYR A 45 -23.86 -17.70 -11.03
CA TYR A 45 -22.93 -16.87 -11.80
C TYR A 45 -21.79 -17.71 -12.37
N VAL A 46 -21.56 -17.60 -13.67
CA VAL A 46 -20.44 -18.24 -14.37
C VAL A 46 -19.42 -17.15 -14.70
N PHE A 47 -18.15 -17.36 -14.30
CA PHE A 47 -17.11 -16.35 -14.55
C PHE A 47 -16.90 -16.16 -16.07
N PRO A 48 -16.77 -14.91 -16.54
CA PRO A 48 -16.57 -14.60 -17.95
C PRO A 48 -15.40 -15.39 -18.55
N GLY A 49 -15.61 -15.94 -19.75
CA GLY A 49 -14.58 -16.73 -20.43
C GLY A 49 -14.30 -18.11 -19.81
N THR A 50 -15.08 -18.55 -18.82
CA THR A 50 -14.91 -19.84 -18.16
C THR A 50 -16.20 -20.68 -18.15
N LEU A 51 -16.09 -21.94 -17.70
CA LEU A 51 -17.24 -22.83 -17.42
C LEU A 51 -17.50 -22.98 -15.90
N PHE A 52 -16.82 -22.18 -15.07
CA PHE A 52 -16.84 -22.36 -13.63
C PHE A 52 -17.83 -21.40 -12.97
N THR A 53 -18.60 -21.94 -12.03
CA THR A 53 -19.55 -21.16 -11.25
C THR A 53 -18.93 -20.58 -9.99
N LEU A 54 -19.44 -19.43 -9.56
CA LEU A 54 -19.16 -18.88 -8.24
C LEU A 54 -19.58 -19.86 -7.14
N ARG A 55 -18.67 -20.15 -6.22
CA ARG A 55 -18.97 -20.85 -4.98
C ARG A 55 -19.82 -19.94 -4.11
N GLN A 56 -21.00 -20.41 -3.72
CA GLN A 56 -21.95 -19.65 -2.90
C GLN A 56 -21.77 -19.85 -1.39
N THR A 57 -20.98 -20.85 -0.97
CA THR A 57 -20.82 -21.22 0.43
C THR A 57 -19.36 -21.53 0.75
N PHE A 58 -18.80 -20.76 1.68
CA PHE A 58 -17.42 -20.87 2.17
C PHE A 58 -17.39 -21.31 3.63
N THR A 59 -18.22 -20.68 4.47
CA THR A 59 -18.29 -20.92 5.92
C THR A 59 -19.57 -21.61 6.34
N GLY A 60 -20.60 -21.61 5.51
CA GLY A 60 -21.94 -22.10 5.85
C GLY A 60 -22.87 -21.02 6.41
N ILE A 61 -22.37 -19.80 6.63
CA ILE A 61 -23.14 -18.66 7.11
C ILE A 61 -23.36 -17.69 5.94
N TRP A 62 -24.53 -17.82 5.29
CA TRP A 62 -24.87 -17.06 4.08
C TRP A 62 -24.70 -15.54 4.28
N PHE A 63 -25.46 -14.95 5.20
CA PHE A 63 -25.43 -13.52 5.47
C PHE A 63 -24.95 -13.26 6.91
N PRO A 64 -23.99 -12.34 7.13
CA PRO A 64 -23.32 -11.49 6.13
C PRO A 64 -22.01 -12.07 5.54
N ILE A 65 -21.54 -13.22 6.03
CA ILE A 65 -20.16 -13.69 5.79
C ILE A 65 -19.96 -14.18 4.35
N ASP A 66 -20.66 -15.25 3.95
CA ASP A 66 -20.45 -15.83 2.62
C ASP A 66 -20.91 -14.87 1.51
N TYR A 67 -21.95 -14.06 1.74
CA TYR A 67 -22.35 -12.99 0.82
C TYR A 67 -21.22 -11.99 0.55
N LEU A 68 -20.55 -11.51 1.61
CA LEU A 68 -19.41 -10.60 1.44
C LEU A 68 -18.23 -11.29 0.75
N LEU A 69 -17.92 -12.54 1.11
CA LEU A 69 -16.88 -13.31 0.44
C LEU A 69 -17.19 -13.53 -1.04
N ASN A 70 -18.44 -13.79 -1.41
CA ASN A 70 -18.87 -13.93 -2.80
C ASN A 70 -18.63 -12.62 -3.58
N VAL A 71 -19.00 -11.47 -3.00
CA VAL A 71 -18.75 -10.15 -3.60
C VAL A 71 -17.25 -9.95 -3.84
N LEU A 72 -16.42 -10.25 -2.84
CA LEU A 72 -14.97 -10.11 -2.94
C LEU A 72 -14.36 -11.10 -3.93
N VAL A 73 -14.87 -12.33 -4.00
CA VAL A 73 -14.43 -13.33 -4.97
C VAL A 73 -14.75 -12.88 -6.39
N VAL A 74 -15.97 -12.42 -6.68
CA VAL A 74 -16.31 -11.91 -8.02
C VAL A 74 -15.44 -10.71 -8.39
N PHE A 75 -15.26 -9.78 -7.45
CA PHE A 75 -14.45 -8.58 -7.67
C PHE A 75 -12.98 -8.93 -7.99
N TRP A 76 -12.34 -9.77 -7.18
CA TRP A 76 -10.92 -10.07 -7.32
C TRP A 76 -10.61 -11.12 -8.39
N PHE A 77 -11.55 -12.02 -8.72
CA PHE A 77 -11.29 -13.11 -9.68
C PHE A 77 -10.83 -12.56 -11.04
N GLU A 78 -11.54 -11.58 -11.58
CA GLU A 78 -11.21 -10.96 -12.88
C GLU A 78 -9.95 -10.09 -12.83
N ALA A 79 -9.50 -9.70 -11.63
CA ALA A 79 -8.22 -9.06 -11.40
C ALA A 79 -7.05 -10.05 -11.31
N VAL A 80 -7.28 -11.31 -10.95
CA VAL A 80 -6.20 -12.29 -10.72
C VAL A 80 -6.11 -13.37 -11.81
N ASP A 81 -7.16 -13.59 -12.58
CA ASP A 81 -7.19 -14.58 -13.66
C ASP A 81 -6.51 -14.10 -14.96
N GLY A 82 -6.24 -12.80 -15.07
CA GLY A 82 -5.60 -12.16 -16.22
C GLY A 82 -6.54 -11.86 -17.39
N SER A 83 -7.86 -12.05 -17.23
CA SER A 83 -8.88 -11.71 -18.24
C SER A 83 -8.91 -10.21 -18.55
N HIS A 84 -8.57 -9.38 -17.56
CA HIS A 84 -8.49 -7.92 -17.67
C HIS A 84 -7.05 -7.46 -17.38
N PRO A 85 -6.20 -7.26 -18.40
CA PRO A 85 -4.78 -6.97 -18.20
C PRO A 85 -4.51 -5.72 -17.36
N SER A 86 -5.30 -4.66 -17.53
CA SER A 86 -5.19 -3.44 -16.72
C SER A 86 -5.52 -3.71 -15.25
N ALA A 87 -6.64 -4.37 -14.96
CA ALA A 87 -7.03 -4.72 -13.60
C ALA A 87 -5.98 -5.58 -12.90
N ALA A 88 -5.39 -6.56 -13.61
CA ALA A 88 -4.32 -7.40 -13.08
C ALA A 88 -3.04 -6.61 -12.77
N ALA A 89 -2.60 -5.74 -13.70
CA ALA A 89 -1.43 -4.89 -13.50
C ALA A 89 -1.63 -3.88 -12.34
N ILE A 90 -2.81 -3.26 -12.27
CA ILE A 90 -3.20 -2.33 -11.20
C ILE A 90 -3.27 -3.05 -9.85
N SER A 91 -3.75 -4.30 -9.82
CA SER A 91 -3.81 -5.13 -8.60
C SER A 91 -2.42 -5.55 -8.12
N LEU A 92 -1.51 -5.90 -9.03
CA LEU A 92 -0.11 -6.16 -8.68
C LEU A 92 0.57 -4.89 -8.16
N TYR A 93 0.29 -3.74 -8.78
CA TYR A 93 0.79 -2.46 -8.31
C TYR A 93 0.26 -2.09 -6.92
N PHE A 94 -1.06 -2.27 -6.70
CA PHE A 94 -1.70 -2.15 -5.40
C PHE A 94 -1.03 -3.03 -4.35
N LEU A 95 -0.83 -4.31 -4.66
CA LEU A 95 -0.21 -5.30 -3.78
C LEU A 95 1.16 -4.80 -3.29
N GLY A 96 1.99 -4.35 -4.24
CA GLY A 96 3.34 -3.88 -3.98
C GLY A 96 3.44 -2.54 -3.27
N GLN A 97 2.54 -1.59 -3.54
CA GLN A 97 2.55 -0.26 -2.94
C GLN A 97 1.81 -0.17 -1.61
N LEU A 98 0.82 -1.04 -1.36
CA LEU A 98 0.19 -1.13 -0.04
C LEU A 98 1.12 -1.78 0.99
N LEU A 99 2.04 -2.67 0.61
CA LEU A 99 3.03 -3.26 1.53
C LEU A 99 3.85 -2.21 2.31
N PRO A 100 4.53 -1.23 1.68
CA PRO A 100 5.26 -0.19 2.41
C PRO A 100 4.33 0.72 3.22
N CYS A 101 3.08 0.93 2.79
CA CYS A 101 2.07 1.64 3.60
C CYS A 101 1.71 0.87 4.88
N LEU A 102 1.49 -0.45 4.79
CA LEU A 102 1.25 -1.30 5.97
C LEU A 102 2.47 -1.25 6.90
N VAL A 103 3.68 -1.40 6.37
CA VAL A 103 4.91 -1.28 7.17
C VAL A 103 5.00 0.10 7.85
N LEU A 104 4.64 1.18 7.17
CA LEU A 104 4.56 2.52 7.77
C LEU A 104 3.54 2.54 8.92
N ILE A 105 2.33 2.05 8.71
CA ILE A 105 1.23 2.08 9.70
C ILE A 105 1.62 1.28 10.94
N TYR A 106 2.07 0.04 10.77
CA TYR A 106 2.50 -0.83 11.87
C TYR A 106 3.76 -0.31 12.54
N SER A 107 4.75 0.18 11.78
CA SER A 107 5.93 0.82 12.38
C SER A 107 5.51 2.03 13.21
N THR A 108 4.50 2.79 12.77
CA THR A 108 3.97 3.93 13.53
C THR A 108 3.22 3.51 14.79
N SER A 109 2.49 2.39 14.77
CA SER A 109 1.75 1.92 15.94
C SER A 109 2.69 1.48 17.07
N VAL A 110 3.88 0.99 16.72
CA VAL A 110 4.91 0.57 17.69
C VAL A 110 5.83 1.70 18.16
N ARG A 111 5.71 2.91 17.60
CA ARG A 111 6.43 4.14 18.02
C ARG A 111 5.90 4.74 19.34
N GLY A 112 5.00 4.07 20.06
CA GLY A 112 4.50 4.54 21.36
C GLY A 112 5.61 4.70 22.42
N ASP A 113 5.24 5.12 23.65
CA ASP A 113 6.18 5.49 24.72
C ASP A 113 7.18 4.39 25.16
N ARG A 114 7.10 3.17 24.61
CA ARG A 114 7.96 2.05 24.95
C ARG A 114 8.43 1.30 23.70
N PRO A 115 9.73 1.34 23.34
CA PRO A 115 10.28 0.58 22.22
C PRO A 115 10.17 -0.92 22.48
N THR A 116 9.68 -1.65 21.48
CA THR A 116 9.54 -3.12 21.50
C THR A 116 10.30 -3.72 20.31
N PRO A 117 11.59 -4.08 20.48
CA PRO A 117 12.41 -4.61 19.39
C PRO A 117 11.81 -5.87 18.74
N ASP A 118 11.29 -6.78 19.56
CA ASP A 118 10.65 -8.03 19.11
C ASP A 118 9.52 -7.74 18.12
N LEU A 119 8.70 -6.71 18.39
CA LEU A 119 7.58 -6.36 17.53
C LEU A 119 8.09 -5.70 16.23
N GLY A 120 9.10 -4.85 16.30
CA GLY A 120 9.74 -4.25 15.12
C GLY A 120 10.28 -5.27 14.12
N TRP A 121 10.81 -6.40 14.62
CA TRP A 121 11.27 -7.51 13.77
C TRP A 121 10.14 -8.35 13.19
N MET A 122 8.95 -8.35 13.80
CA MET A 122 7.80 -9.15 13.38
C MET A 122 6.88 -8.44 12.39
N ILE A 123 6.92 -7.11 12.30
CA ILE A 123 6.07 -6.33 11.38
C ILE A 123 6.18 -6.86 9.94
N LEU A 124 7.40 -6.93 9.38
CA LEU A 124 7.56 -7.34 7.99
C LEU A 124 7.21 -8.82 7.77
N PRO A 125 7.70 -9.79 8.57
CA PRO A 125 7.26 -11.18 8.45
C PRO A 125 5.74 -11.36 8.55
N ALA A 126 5.07 -10.65 9.47
CA ALA A 126 3.63 -10.71 9.62
C ALA A 126 2.90 -10.17 8.38
N ILE A 127 3.34 -9.04 7.82
CA ILE A 127 2.78 -8.49 6.57
C ILE A 127 3.06 -9.42 5.38
N LEU A 128 4.24 -10.03 5.31
CA LEU A 128 4.57 -10.96 4.23
C LEU A 128 3.69 -12.22 4.30
N LEU A 129 3.54 -12.83 5.47
CA LEU A 129 2.76 -14.06 5.65
C LEU A 129 1.25 -13.82 5.60
N GLY A 130 0.78 -12.71 6.18
CA GLY A 130 -0.65 -12.42 6.30
C GLY A 130 -1.26 -11.72 5.09
N TYR A 131 -0.45 -11.04 4.28
CA TYR A 131 -0.93 -10.21 3.17
C TYR A 131 -0.23 -10.50 1.84
N PHE A 132 1.10 -10.38 1.79
CA PHE A 132 1.81 -10.41 0.50
C PHE A 132 1.82 -11.80 -0.16
N ILE A 133 2.21 -12.84 0.59
CA ILE A 133 2.27 -14.22 0.09
C ILE A 133 0.89 -14.74 -0.29
N PRO A 134 -0.18 -14.59 0.54
CA PRO A 134 -1.51 -15.01 0.11
C PRO A 134 -2.00 -14.26 -1.13
N GLY A 135 -1.58 -13.00 -1.32
CA GLY A 135 -1.86 -12.21 -2.51
C GLY A 135 -1.20 -12.77 -3.77
N VAL A 136 0.03 -13.27 -3.66
CA VAL A 136 0.70 -14.00 -4.74
C VAL A 136 0.03 -15.34 -5.02
N ILE A 137 -0.40 -16.06 -3.97
CA ILE A 137 -1.06 -17.36 -4.11
C ILE A 137 -2.40 -17.24 -4.85
N MET A 138 -3.21 -16.20 -4.57
CA MET A 138 -4.49 -16.00 -5.28
C MET A 138 -4.31 -15.63 -6.77
N ALA A 139 -3.13 -15.09 -7.13
CA ALA A 139 -2.75 -14.77 -8.50
C ALA A 139 -2.12 -15.94 -9.27
N LEU A 140 -2.03 -17.14 -8.68
CA LEU A 140 -1.59 -18.32 -9.42
C LEU A 140 -2.61 -18.67 -10.51
N PRO A 141 -2.15 -19.04 -11.73
CA PRO A 141 -3.06 -19.39 -12.81
C PRO A 141 -4.00 -20.53 -12.41
N SER A 142 -5.28 -20.39 -12.76
CA SER A 142 -6.30 -21.42 -12.49
C SER A 142 -5.97 -22.77 -13.15
N SER A 143 -5.18 -22.76 -14.23
CA SER A 143 -4.65 -23.97 -14.89
C SER A 143 -3.67 -24.76 -14.01
N LEU A 144 -3.03 -24.11 -13.03
CA LEU A 144 -2.08 -24.74 -12.11
C LEU A 144 -2.75 -25.23 -10.83
N VAL A 145 -3.67 -24.45 -10.25
CA VAL A 145 -4.24 -24.70 -8.91
C VAL A 145 -5.72 -25.08 -8.91
N GLY A 146 -6.42 -24.88 -10.02
CA GLY A 146 -7.86 -25.10 -10.15
C GLY A 146 -8.70 -23.92 -9.63
N ASN A 147 -9.83 -23.66 -10.31
CA ASN A 147 -10.75 -22.58 -9.95
C ASN A 147 -11.31 -22.66 -8.51
N PRO A 148 -11.68 -23.84 -7.97
CA PRO A 148 -12.13 -23.93 -6.59
C PRO A 148 -11.08 -23.46 -5.57
N PHE A 149 -9.80 -23.80 -5.79
CA PHE A 149 -8.72 -23.34 -4.93
C PHE A 149 -8.55 -21.82 -5.02
N GLN A 150 -8.59 -21.26 -6.23
CA GLN A 150 -8.42 -19.83 -6.43
C GLN A 150 -9.49 -19.01 -5.71
N GLN A 151 -10.76 -19.44 -5.74
CA GLN A 151 -11.83 -18.78 -4.99
C GLN A 151 -11.59 -18.82 -3.47
N TYR A 152 -11.09 -19.94 -2.92
CA TYR A 152 -10.69 -20.01 -1.50
C TYR A 152 -9.49 -19.10 -1.20
N ALA A 153 -8.50 -19.05 -2.08
CA ALA A 153 -7.33 -18.20 -1.92
C ALA A 153 -7.72 -16.72 -1.86
N ILE A 154 -8.62 -16.27 -2.74
CA ILE A 154 -9.19 -14.92 -2.72
C ILE A 154 -9.95 -14.67 -1.42
N ALA A 155 -10.84 -15.60 -1.01
CA ALA A 155 -11.61 -15.46 0.23
C ALA A 155 -10.70 -15.33 1.48
N ILE A 156 -9.65 -16.15 1.56
CA ILE A 156 -8.67 -16.13 2.65
C ILE A 156 -7.83 -14.84 2.61
N TRP A 157 -7.36 -14.40 1.44
CA TRP A 157 -6.58 -13.16 1.32
C TRP A 157 -7.35 -11.93 1.79
N ASN A 158 -8.67 -11.88 1.58
CA ASN A 158 -9.48 -10.77 2.10
C ASN A 158 -9.56 -10.72 3.64
N LEU A 159 -9.13 -11.77 4.34
CA LEU A 159 -8.93 -11.77 5.80
C LEU A 159 -7.54 -11.27 6.21
N TYR A 160 -6.75 -10.69 5.30
CA TYR A 160 -5.36 -10.29 5.58
C TYR A 160 -5.18 -9.46 6.86
N PRO A 161 -6.08 -8.54 7.30
CA PRO A 161 -5.86 -7.80 8.54
C PRO A 161 -5.85 -8.74 9.75
N LEU A 162 -6.70 -9.77 9.74
CA LEU A 162 -6.75 -10.80 10.77
C LEU A 162 -5.55 -11.74 10.68
N LEU A 163 -5.10 -12.08 9.47
CA LEU A 163 -3.92 -12.92 9.26
C LEU A 163 -2.64 -12.23 9.73
N VAL A 164 -2.44 -10.95 9.36
CA VAL A 164 -1.33 -10.12 9.84
C VAL A 164 -1.39 -9.99 11.36
N PHE A 165 -2.56 -9.68 11.92
CA PHE A 165 -2.74 -9.62 13.37
C PHE A 165 -2.40 -10.95 14.05
N ALA A 166 -2.88 -12.08 13.53
CA ALA A 166 -2.59 -13.41 14.07
C ALA A 166 -1.08 -13.69 14.06
N CYS A 167 -0.35 -13.29 13.01
CA CYS A 167 1.10 -13.40 12.94
C CYS A 167 1.84 -12.52 13.98
N GLU A 168 1.25 -11.39 14.40
CA GLU A 168 1.84 -10.52 15.44
C GLU A 168 1.49 -10.92 16.89
N THR A 169 0.36 -11.62 17.10
CA THR A 169 -0.12 -11.97 18.46
C THR A 169 0.91 -12.64 19.36
N PRO A 170 1.79 -13.57 18.92
CA PRO A 170 2.76 -14.22 19.78
C PRO A 170 3.73 -13.25 20.48
N SER A 171 3.95 -12.06 19.89
CA SER A 171 4.85 -11.03 20.42
C SER A 171 4.19 -10.11 21.44
N THR A 172 2.87 -9.98 21.43
CA THR A 172 2.10 -9.07 22.30
C THR A 172 1.69 -9.69 23.64
N ALA A 173 1.76 -11.02 23.76
CA ALA A 173 1.31 -11.77 24.94
C ALA A 173 2.25 -11.69 26.16
N LYS A 174 3.44 -11.07 26.03
CA LYS A 174 4.38 -10.92 27.14
C LYS A 174 3.91 -9.82 28.11
N PRO A 175 3.84 -10.08 29.44
CA PRO A 175 3.36 -9.10 30.41
C PRO A 175 4.22 -7.82 30.42
N LYS A 176 3.55 -6.65 30.38
CA LYS A 176 4.14 -5.29 30.32
C LYS A 176 4.74 -4.80 31.64
N THR A 177 5.32 -5.68 32.45
CA THR A 177 6.10 -5.30 33.64
C THR A 177 7.57 -5.27 33.26
N THR A 178 8.01 -4.17 32.63
CA THR A 178 9.42 -3.99 32.28
C THR A 178 9.87 -2.59 32.72
N PRO A 179 11.05 -2.47 33.35
CA PRO A 179 11.63 -1.17 33.73
C PRO A 179 11.87 -0.27 32.51
N ALA A 180 12.29 0.98 32.75
CA ALA A 180 12.61 1.95 31.71
C ALA A 180 13.52 1.31 30.61
N PRO A 181 13.29 1.62 29.32
CA PRO A 181 14.05 1.02 28.23
C PRO A 181 15.54 1.32 28.40
N THR A 182 16.37 0.27 28.31
CA THR A 182 17.83 0.45 28.25
C THR A 182 18.23 0.99 26.87
N GLU A 183 19.39 1.65 26.79
CA GLU A 183 19.96 2.15 25.52
C GLU A 183 20.10 1.03 24.47
N ALA A 184 20.42 -0.19 24.92
CA ALA A 184 20.48 -1.38 24.07
C ALA A 184 19.11 -1.75 23.46
N ILE A 185 18.01 -1.62 24.22
CA ILE A 185 16.65 -1.86 23.71
C ILE A 185 16.28 -0.83 22.66
N ILE A 186 16.57 0.45 22.90
CA ILE A 186 16.31 1.54 21.94
C ILE A 186 17.10 1.30 20.64
N THR A 187 18.39 0.99 20.75
CA THR A 187 19.26 0.71 19.60
C THR A 187 18.78 -0.48 18.79
N ASN A 188 18.40 -1.57 19.46
CA ASN A 188 17.87 -2.76 18.78
C ASN A 188 16.52 -2.49 18.11
N HIS A 189 15.65 -1.70 18.73
CA HIS A 189 14.38 -1.30 18.14
C HIS A 189 14.59 -0.47 16.86
N LEU A 190 15.48 0.54 16.91
CA LEU A 190 15.82 1.36 15.73
C LEU A 190 16.44 0.50 14.62
N ARG A 191 17.29 -0.46 14.97
CA ARG A 191 17.85 -1.41 14.00
C ARG A 191 16.75 -2.24 13.33
N ALA A 192 15.79 -2.75 14.11
CA ALA A 192 14.67 -3.52 13.58
C ALA A 192 13.84 -2.69 12.59
N VAL A 193 13.46 -1.46 12.97
CA VAL A 193 12.70 -0.54 12.12
C VAL A 193 13.46 -0.21 10.83
N ARG A 194 14.76 0.08 10.89
CA ARG A 194 15.58 0.35 9.69
C ARG A 194 15.61 -0.82 8.73
N VAL A 195 15.81 -2.05 9.23
CA VAL A 195 15.83 -3.25 8.37
C VAL A 195 14.45 -3.50 7.76
N THR A 196 13.40 -3.44 8.57
CA THR A 196 12.00 -3.58 8.13
C THR A 196 11.66 -2.56 7.04
N ASN A 197 11.98 -1.27 7.24
CA ASN A 197 11.75 -0.23 6.26
C ASN A 197 12.56 -0.43 4.98
N THR A 198 13.84 -0.81 5.09
CA THR A 198 14.71 -1.04 3.93
C THR A 198 14.15 -2.13 3.04
N LEU A 199 13.79 -3.29 3.62
CA LEU A 199 13.26 -4.41 2.86
C LEU A 199 11.91 -4.08 2.22
N ALA A 200 11.02 -3.40 2.95
CA ALA A 200 9.73 -2.97 2.43
C ALA A 200 9.87 -1.97 1.26
N LEU A 201 10.82 -1.03 1.36
CA LEU A 201 11.15 -0.11 0.27
C LEU A 201 11.68 -0.84 -0.96
N ILE A 202 12.57 -1.83 -0.78
CA ILE A 202 13.10 -2.61 -1.90
C ILE A 202 11.96 -3.34 -2.61
N ILE A 203 11.10 -4.05 -1.87
CA ILE A 203 9.99 -4.82 -2.46
C ILE A 203 9.02 -3.88 -3.21
N GLY A 204 8.58 -2.80 -2.57
CA GLY A 204 7.66 -1.85 -3.18
C GLY A 204 8.25 -1.16 -4.41
N SER A 205 9.51 -0.76 -4.35
CA SER A 205 10.20 -0.08 -5.46
C SER A 205 10.44 -1.02 -6.64
N VAL A 206 10.81 -2.28 -6.40
CA VAL A 206 10.97 -3.29 -7.47
C VAL A 206 9.66 -3.49 -8.22
N ILE A 207 8.53 -3.63 -7.50
CA ILE A 207 7.22 -3.78 -8.14
C ILE A 207 6.83 -2.50 -8.90
N HIS A 208 7.11 -1.32 -8.35
CA HIS A 208 6.85 -0.06 -9.06
C HIS A 208 7.65 0.06 -10.36
N LEU A 209 8.95 -0.18 -10.32
CA LEU A 209 9.82 -0.11 -11.49
C LEU A 209 9.47 -1.18 -12.52
N PHE A 210 9.03 -2.36 -12.07
CA PHE A 210 8.53 -3.41 -12.97
C PHE A 210 7.27 -2.96 -13.72
N ILE A 211 6.23 -2.49 -13.02
CA ILE A 211 4.98 -2.02 -13.65
C ILE A 211 5.25 -0.80 -14.55
N LEU A 212 6.06 0.15 -14.09
CA LEU A 212 6.46 1.31 -14.88
C LEU A 212 7.22 0.90 -16.15
N GLY A 213 8.13 -0.07 -16.04
CA GLY A 213 8.90 -0.59 -17.16
C GLY A 213 8.01 -1.27 -18.21
N VAL A 214 7.11 -2.17 -17.79
CA VAL A 214 6.12 -2.81 -18.66
C VAL A 214 5.24 -1.76 -19.35
N SER A 215 4.79 -0.77 -18.58
CA SER A 215 3.93 0.28 -19.08
C SER A 215 4.62 1.18 -20.11
N LEU A 216 5.85 1.63 -19.84
CA LEU A 216 6.64 2.41 -20.78
C LEU A 216 7.01 1.61 -22.03
N ALA A 217 7.22 0.30 -21.92
CA ALA A 217 7.49 -0.56 -23.06
C ALA A 217 6.32 -0.58 -24.06
N THR A 218 5.06 -0.44 -23.60
CA THR A 218 3.91 -0.34 -24.53
C THR A 218 3.95 0.91 -25.42
N VAL A 219 4.59 1.98 -24.96
CA VAL A 219 4.72 3.25 -25.69
C VAL A 219 5.99 3.28 -26.54
N LEU A 220 7.10 2.80 -25.97
CA LEU A 220 8.41 2.82 -26.64
C LEU A 220 8.55 1.72 -27.70
N PHE A 221 7.91 0.57 -27.47
CA PHE A 221 8.03 -0.62 -28.33
C PHE A 221 6.65 -1.25 -28.60
N PRO A 222 5.64 -0.52 -29.11
CA PRO A 222 4.28 -1.04 -29.27
C PRO A 222 4.20 -2.30 -30.14
N SER A 223 5.13 -2.50 -31.08
CA SER A 223 5.14 -3.63 -32.01
C SER A 223 5.42 -5.00 -31.37
N ILE A 224 5.96 -5.05 -30.15
CA ILE A 224 6.17 -6.32 -29.43
C ILE A 224 4.95 -6.77 -28.62
N PHE A 225 3.92 -5.91 -28.51
CA PHE A 225 2.69 -6.17 -27.78
C PHE A 225 1.53 -6.40 -28.74
N GLN A 226 0.57 -7.24 -28.33
CA GLN A 226 -0.72 -7.26 -29.01
C GLN A 226 -1.47 -5.94 -28.74
N PRO A 227 -2.33 -5.48 -29.68
CA PRO A 227 -3.01 -4.18 -29.55
C PRO A 227 -3.77 -3.98 -28.24
N ILE A 228 -4.37 -5.05 -27.70
CA ILE A 228 -5.07 -5.00 -26.41
C ILE A 228 -4.13 -4.62 -25.26
N TYR A 229 -2.92 -5.20 -25.20
CA TYR A 229 -1.96 -4.87 -24.15
C TYR A 229 -1.38 -3.46 -24.31
N VAL A 230 -1.26 -2.95 -25.53
CA VAL A 230 -0.85 -1.55 -25.75
C VAL A 230 -1.85 -0.59 -25.13
N ALA A 231 -3.15 -0.84 -25.30
CA ALA A 231 -4.20 0.00 -24.71
C ALA A 231 -4.30 -0.19 -23.18
N GLU A 232 -4.36 -1.45 -22.72
CA GLU A 232 -4.64 -1.80 -21.33
C GLU A 232 -3.45 -1.56 -20.39
N LEU A 233 -2.20 -1.69 -20.87
CA LEU A 233 -1.01 -1.52 -20.03
C LEU A 233 -0.32 -0.16 -20.24
N SER A 234 -0.94 0.77 -20.98
CA SER A 234 -0.40 2.10 -21.19
C SER A 234 -0.26 2.90 -19.89
N PRO A 235 0.67 3.90 -19.81
CA PRO A 235 0.84 4.69 -18.60
C PRO A 235 -0.44 5.44 -18.18
N SER A 236 -1.23 5.91 -19.15
CA SER A 236 -2.52 6.56 -18.91
C SER A 236 -3.55 5.64 -18.26
N THR A 237 -3.50 4.34 -18.58
CA THR A 237 -4.43 3.34 -18.03
C THR A 237 -4.00 2.90 -16.64
N LEU A 238 -2.70 2.73 -16.38
CA LEU A 238 -2.21 2.12 -15.15
C LEU A 238 -1.95 3.09 -13.98
N PHE A 239 -1.71 4.37 -14.25
CA PHE A 239 -1.28 5.32 -13.21
C PHE A 239 -2.24 6.49 -12.98
N PHE A 240 -3.20 6.70 -13.88
CA PHE A 240 -4.10 7.84 -13.80
C PHE A 240 -5.54 7.36 -13.68
N PRO A 241 -6.26 7.71 -12.60
CA PRO A 241 -7.67 7.40 -12.49
C PRO A 241 -8.46 8.03 -13.66
N PRO A 242 -9.38 7.29 -14.30
CA PRO A 242 -10.15 7.83 -15.40
C PRO A 242 -11.07 8.95 -14.90
N VAL A 243 -11.01 10.11 -15.57
CA VAL A 243 -11.83 11.29 -15.25
C VAL A 243 -13.09 11.40 -16.10
N SER A 244 -13.08 10.83 -17.32
CA SER A 244 -14.25 10.81 -18.20
C SER A 244 -15.37 9.94 -17.63
N MET A 245 -16.60 10.14 -18.11
CA MET A 245 -17.70 9.23 -17.79
C MET A 245 -17.35 7.84 -18.31
N PRO A 246 -17.42 6.80 -17.45
CA PRO A 246 -17.09 5.45 -17.88
C PRO A 246 -18.14 4.92 -18.87
N PRO A 247 -17.74 4.07 -19.82
CA PRO A 247 -18.70 3.31 -20.61
C PRO A 247 -19.52 2.40 -19.69
N LYS A 248 -20.67 1.91 -20.17
CA LYS A 248 -21.46 0.93 -19.41
C LYS A 248 -20.70 -0.38 -19.29
N ALA A 249 -20.57 -0.86 -18.06
CA ALA A 249 -19.97 -2.16 -17.77
C ALA A 249 -20.83 -3.28 -18.36
N VAL A 250 -20.17 -4.31 -18.89
CA VAL A 250 -20.76 -5.54 -19.43
C VAL A 250 -20.55 -6.69 -18.45
N VAL A 251 -19.39 -6.72 -17.79
CA VAL A 251 -19.04 -7.68 -16.73
C VAL A 251 -18.64 -6.93 -15.45
N PRO A 252 -18.72 -7.57 -14.27
CA PRO A 252 -18.26 -6.95 -13.02
C PRO A 252 -16.81 -6.44 -13.09
N GLY A 253 -15.91 -7.14 -13.79
CA GLY A 253 -14.50 -6.76 -13.92
C GLY A 253 -14.23 -5.44 -14.62
N ASP A 254 -15.13 -4.97 -15.49
CA ASP A 254 -14.96 -3.71 -16.23
C ASP A 254 -14.77 -2.50 -15.29
N GLY A 255 -15.39 -2.56 -14.11
CA GLY A 255 -15.29 -1.51 -13.08
C GLY A 255 -14.07 -1.65 -12.17
N VAL A 256 -13.42 -2.83 -12.11
CA VAL A 256 -12.39 -3.16 -11.12
C VAL A 256 -11.15 -2.27 -11.26
N ALA A 257 -10.67 -2.06 -12.48
CA ALA A 257 -9.52 -1.21 -12.75
C ALA A 257 -9.77 0.25 -12.29
N SER A 258 -10.92 0.82 -12.66
CA SER A 258 -11.31 2.18 -12.23
C SER A 258 -11.43 2.27 -10.71
N LEU A 259 -12.07 1.28 -10.09
CA LEU A 259 -12.25 1.24 -8.63
C LEU A 259 -10.90 1.23 -7.92
N LEU A 260 -10.00 0.33 -8.30
CA LEU A 260 -8.68 0.20 -7.69
C LEU A 260 -7.80 1.43 -7.91
N LEU A 261 -7.86 2.08 -9.07
CA LEU A 261 -7.10 3.30 -9.33
C LEU A 261 -7.55 4.46 -8.44
N TRP A 262 -8.87 4.66 -8.29
CA TRP A 262 -9.39 5.71 -7.43
C TRP A 262 -9.14 5.43 -5.95
N ASP A 263 -9.27 4.17 -5.51
CA ASP A 263 -8.94 3.74 -4.16
C ASP A 263 -7.45 4.01 -3.83
N GLN A 264 -6.56 3.57 -4.71
CA GLN A 264 -5.12 3.81 -4.60
C GLN A 264 -4.76 5.29 -4.59
N PHE A 265 -5.30 6.04 -5.54
CA PHE A 265 -5.01 7.46 -5.67
C PHE A 265 -5.41 8.21 -4.39
N ALA A 266 -6.63 8.01 -3.90
CA ALA A 266 -7.11 8.67 -2.69
C ALA A 266 -6.36 8.19 -1.44
N GLY A 267 -6.16 6.88 -1.31
CA GLY A 267 -5.46 6.26 -0.18
C GLY A 267 -4.02 6.75 -0.07
N TYR A 268 -3.26 6.69 -1.17
CA TYR A 268 -1.87 7.14 -1.17
C TYR A 268 -1.75 8.65 -1.01
N LEU A 269 -2.65 9.44 -1.61
CA LEU A 269 -2.65 10.90 -1.42
C LEU A 269 -2.90 11.27 0.05
N LEU A 270 -3.82 10.56 0.71
CA LEU A 270 -4.10 10.75 2.14
C LEU A 270 -2.84 10.49 2.99
N VAL A 271 -2.20 9.33 2.80
CA VAL A 271 -0.97 8.96 3.55
C VAL A 271 0.19 9.91 3.22
N MET A 272 0.28 10.38 1.96
CA MET A 272 1.30 11.33 1.52
C MET A 272 1.15 12.69 2.20
N ILE A 273 -0.07 13.23 2.29
CA ILE A 273 -0.34 14.49 2.99
C ILE A 273 0.08 14.39 4.45
N VAL A 274 -0.25 13.29 5.13
CA VAL A 274 0.17 13.04 6.51
C VAL A 274 1.69 13.01 6.61
N THR A 275 2.35 12.21 5.77
CA THR A 275 3.81 12.07 5.75
C THR A 275 4.52 13.41 5.51
N ILE A 276 4.08 14.22 4.56
CA ILE A 276 4.65 15.54 4.26
C ILE A 276 4.56 16.46 5.48
N VAL A 277 3.39 16.49 6.15
CA VAL A 277 3.19 17.32 7.35
C VAL A 277 4.09 16.86 8.49
N GLU A 278 4.26 15.54 8.66
CA GLU A 278 5.11 14.97 9.69
C GLU A 278 6.59 15.25 9.45
N VAL A 279 7.09 15.06 8.23
CA VAL A 279 8.47 15.39 7.82
C VAL A 279 8.75 16.87 8.02
N GLN A 280 7.84 17.74 7.57
CA GLN A 280 8.00 19.19 7.74
C GLN A 280 8.11 19.57 9.22
N ARG A 281 7.30 18.97 10.09
CA ARG A 281 7.35 19.22 11.54
C ARG A 281 8.65 18.72 12.17
N ALA A 282 9.13 17.54 11.77
CA ALA A 282 10.40 17.01 12.24
C ALA A 282 11.56 17.94 11.84
N LEU A 283 11.62 18.36 10.58
CA LEU A 283 12.64 19.30 10.09
C LEU A 283 12.60 20.65 10.82
N MET A 284 11.41 21.18 11.10
CA MET A 284 11.28 22.42 11.88
C MET A 284 11.74 22.27 13.33
N SER A 285 11.52 21.10 13.95
CA SER A 285 11.95 20.85 15.34
C SER A 285 13.47 20.93 15.52
N VAL A 286 14.22 20.68 14.44
CA VAL A 286 15.69 20.67 14.43
C VAL A 286 16.29 21.95 13.83
N LYS A 287 15.45 22.98 13.64
CA LYS A 287 15.80 24.28 13.01
C LYS A 287 16.39 24.13 11.60
N ALA A 288 16.06 23.06 10.87
CA ALA A 288 16.40 22.97 9.46
C ALA A 288 15.55 23.99 8.68
N SER A 289 16.21 24.83 7.88
CA SER A 289 15.55 25.85 7.04
C SER A 289 14.96 25.24 5.77
N GLN A 290 14.13 24.20 5.91
CA GLN A 290 13.45 23.57 4.78
C GLN A 290 12.04 24.12 4.62
N SER A 291 11.74 24.61 3.42
CA SER A 291 10.40 25.07 3.06
C SER A 291 9.47 23.88 2.84
N LEU A 292 8.16 24.07 3.07
CA LEU A 292 7.16 23.05 2.76
C LEU A 292 7.23 22.62 1.29
N TRP A 293 7.49 23.56 0.39
CA TRP A 293 7.62 23.27 -1.04
C TRP A 293 8.77 22.30 -1.33
N SER A 294 9.90 22.47 -0.65
CA SER A 294 11.04 21.54 -0.77
C SER A 294 10.65 20.11 -0.37
N VAL A 295 9.85 19.95 0.69
CA VAL A 295 9.35 18.64 1.12
C VAL A 295 8.38 18.05 0.12
N VAL A 296 7.48 18.86 -0.45
CA VAL A 296 6.55 18.43 -1.51
C VAL A 296 7.33 17.97 -2.75
N VAL A 297 8.33 18.71 -3.20
CA VAL A 297 9.17 18.31 -4.35
C VAL A 297 9.89 17.01 -4.08
N MET A 298 10.47 16.81 -2.89
CA MET A 298 11.09 15.54 -2.51
C MET A 298 10.09 14.38 -2.53
N ALA A 299 8.87 14.58 -2.04
CA ALA A 299 7.81 13.57 -2.06
C ALA A 299 7.39 13.20 -3.49
N VAL A 300 7.28 14.18 -4.39
CA VAL A 300 6.98 13.96 -5.81
C VAL A 300 8.10 13.16 -6.48
N VAL A 301 9.36 13.58 -6.30
CA VAL A 301 10.52 12.87 -6.86
C VAL A 301 10.60 11.44 -6.33
N ALA A 302 10.42 11.24 -5.02
CA ALA A 302 10.41 9.91 -4.41
C ALA A 302 9.26 9.05 -4.97
N THR A 303 8.07 9.63 -5.21
CA THR A 303 6.93 8.91 -5.79
C THR A 303 7.21 8.44 -7.21
N LEU A 304 7.86 9.27 -8.03
CA LEU A 304 8.22 8.92 -9.41
C LEU A 304 9.30 7.83 -9.48
N LEU A 305 10.18 7.74 -8.48
CA LEU A 305 11.30 6.79 -8.47
C LEU A 305 10.96 5.47 -7.77
N LEU A 306 10.14 5.51 -6.70
CA LEU A 306 9.93 4.40 -5.78
C LEU A 306 8.47 3.94 -5.72
N GLY A 307 7.55 4.72 -6.28
CA GLY A 307 6.11 4.59 -6.09
C GLY A 307 5.62 5.34 -4.84
N PRO A 308 4.31 5.67 -4.78
CA PRO A 308 3.76 6.53 -3.74
C PRO A 308 3.77 5.90 -2.35
N GLY A 309 3.55 4.58 -2.24
CA GLY A 309 3.60 3.89 -0.96
C GLY A 309 5.00 3.83 -0.39
N SER A 310 5.99 3.51 -1.24
CA SER A 310 7.41 3.56 -0.86
C SER A 310 7.85 4.98 -0.50
N ALA A 311 7.41 6.00 -1.24
CA ALA A 311 7.71 7.40 -0.92
C ALA A 311 7.14 7.83 0.43
N CYS A 312 5.93 7.40 0.79
CA CYS A 312 5.37 7.61 2.12
C CYS A 312 6.24 6.96 3.21
N LEU A 313 6.62 5.68 3.02
CA LEU A 313 7.48 4.97 3.96
C LEU A 313 8.85 5.65 4.12
N LEU A 314 9.46 6.07 3.02
CA LEU A 314 10.73 6.80 3.03
C LEU A 314 10.60 8.12 3.78
N GLY A 315 9.55 8.90 3.55
CA GLY A 315 9.31 10.14 4.28
C GLY A 315 9.14 9.90 5.78
N SER A 316 8.35 8.89 6.16
CA SER A 316 8.18 8.46 7.55
C SER A 316 9.49 8.01 8.19
N TRP A 317 10.36 7.34 7.44
CA TRP A 317 11.69 6.95 7.91
C TRP A 317 12.63 8.17 8.06
N VAL A 318 12.69 9.07 7.08
CA VAL A 318 13.49 10.32 7.17
C VAL A 318 13.10 11.12 8.41
N ARG A 319 11.80 11.23 8.68
CA ARG A 319 11.27 11.86 9.90
C ARG A 319 11.82 11.21 11.16
N ASP A 320 11.83 9.88 11.23
CA ASP A 320 12.37 9.15 12.39
C ASP A 320 13.86 9.36 12.57
N GLU A 321 14.64 9.39 11.48
CA GLU A 321 16.08 9.66 11.56
C GLU A 321 16.37 11.09 12.06
N VAL A 322 15.55 12.06 11.66
CA VAL A 322 15.64 13.45 12.14
C VAL A 322 15.34 13.55 13.64
N LEU A 323 14.33 12.83 14.12
CA LEU A 323 13.89 12.90 15.53
C LEU A 323 14.70 12.03 16.47
N PHE A 324 15.09 10.83 16.03
CA PHE A 324 15.65 9.77 16.88
C PHE A 324 17.00 9.24 16.41
N GLY A 325 17.33 9.41 15.13
CA GLY A 325 18.48 8.77 14.47
C GLY A 325 19.85 9.37 14.78
N GLY A 326 19.94 10.37 15.65
CA GLY A 326 21.21 10.99 16.04
C GLY A 326 21.88 11.86 14.97
N TRP A 327 21.32 11.98 13.75
CA TRP A 327 21.88 12.78 12.63
C TRP A 327 22.35 14.19 13.04
N ILE A 328 21.66 14.83 13.98
CA ILE A 328 22.00 16.18 14.47
C ILE A 328 23.01 16.16 15.61
N GLN A 329 23.05 15.10 16.42
CA GLN A 329 24.05 14.98 17.49
C GLN A 329 25.42 14.65 16.92
N ASP A 330 25.50 13.79 15.91
CA ASP A 330 26.75 13.42 15.25
C ASP A 330 27.35 14.61 14.47
N SER A 331 26.54 15.33 13.69
CA SER A 331 26.95 16.57 13.01
C SER A 331 27.52 17.63 13.98
N LYS A 332 26.90 17.83 15.15
CA LYS A 332 27.40 18.77 16.16
C LYS A 332 28.66 18.29 16.86
N ARG A 333 28.83 16.98 17.03
CA ARG A 333 30.01 16.36 17.65
C ARG A 333 31.22 16.47 16.71
N ASP A 334 31.01 16.28 15.41
CA ASP A 334 32.04 16.44 14.38
C ASP A 334 32.46 17.90 14.18
N THR A 335 31.51 18.84 14.25
CA THR A 335 31.83 20.28 14.17
C THR A 335 32.64 20.74 15.39
N LYS A 336 32.31 20.23 16.59
CA LYS A 336 33.04 20.53 17.83
C LYS A 336 34.43 19.87 17.87
N SER A 337 34.59 18.65 17.36
CA SER A 337 35.90 17.99 17.29
C SER A 337 36.80 18.70 16.29
N SER A 338 36.28 19.11 15.13
CA SER A 338 37.01 19.86 14.11
C SER A 338 37.48 21.24 14.63
N THR A 339 36.61 21.99 15.30
CA THR A 339 36.99 23.28 15.90
C THR A 339 37.97 23.14 17.08
N ALA A 340 37.93 22.04 17.82
CA ALA A 340 38.90 21.76 18.88
C ALA A 340 40.28 21.39 18.32
N VAL A 341 40.34 20.63 17.22
CA VAL A 341 41.59 20.30 16.52
C VAL A 341 42.21 21.55 15.88
N GLU A 342 41.39 22.43 15.28
CA GLU A 342 41.89 23.67 14.68
C GLU A 342 42.48 24.65 15.70
N LYS A 343 41.90 24.74 16.90
CA LYS A 343 42.47 25.56 18.00
C LYS A 343 43.79 25.01 18.52
N LYS A 344 43.97 23.68 18.52
CA LYS A 344 45.21 23.03 19.00
C LYS A 344 46.39 23.19 18.04
N HIS A 345 46.12 23.43 16.75
CA HIS A 345 47.17 23.68 15.76
C HIS A 345 47.61 25.15 15.66
N LYS A 346 46.83 26.08 16.24
CA LYS A 346 47.09 27.53 16.24
C LYS A 346 47.72 28.05 17.56
N SER A 347 47.99 27.17 18.53
CA SER A 347 48.68 27.47 19.79
C SER A 347 50.07 26.85 19.80
#